data_AF-A0A2M9KTV0-F1
#
_entry.id   AF-A0A2M9KTV0-F1
#
_cell.length_a   1.000
_cell.length_b   1.000
_cell.length_c   1.000
_cell.angle_alpha   90.00
_cell.angle_beta   90.00
_cell.angle_gamma   90.00
#
_symmetry.space_group_name_H-M   'P 1'
#
loop_
_entity.id
_entity.type
_entity.pdbx_description
1 polymer ?
#
loop_
_entity_poly.entity_id
_entity_poly.type
_entity_poly.pdbx_seq_one_letter_code
_entity_poly.pdbx_strand_id
1 'polypeptide(L)'
;MPTTTTVPGRSPRLRRLVAATALGAISLSALVACGSGDSSSSAKASPSAAVTADAAPLTVKDPWVKASDTEMTGVFATLVNTTGAKVTVVSGTSTVSAKTELHEVADVDGKPTMRQKAGGFVIPANASHELKPGSDHVMLMGLTKAVKPGDEVTVTLTLDDGRTLKFTAVAKAFAGAKEDYNAGMTKG
;
A
#
# COMPACT_ATOMS: atom_id res chain seq x y z
N MET A 1 -38.01 -31.86 13.54
CA MET A 1 -37.20 -32.53 14.57
C MET A 1 -35.78 -32.78 14.01
N PRO A 2 -34.79 -31.92 14.26
CA PRO A 2 -33.39 -32.29 14.11
C PRO A 2 -32.75 -32.53 15.50
N THR A 3 -32.18 -33.72 15.68
CA THR A 3 -31.53 -34.14 16.93
C THR A 3 -30.16 -33.46 17.04
N THR A 4 -30.00 -32.66 18.09
CA THR A 4 -28.74 -32.02 18.47
C THR A 4 -27.89 -33.02 19.25
N THR A 5 -26.66 -33.29 18.81
CA THR A 5 -25.66 -34.00 19.63
C THR A 5 -24.46 -33.08 19.82
N THR A 6 -24.36 -32.53 21.03
CA THR A 6 -23.25 -31.71 21.53
C THR A 6 -22.22 -32.62 22.20
N VAL A 7 -20.93 -32.43 21.91
CA VAL A 7 -19.81 -33.12 22.57
C VAL A 7 -18.87 -32.06 23.19
N PRO A 8 -18.68 -32.03 24.52
CA PRO A 8 -17.61 -31.23 25.13
C PRO A 8 -16.44 -32.14 25.56
N GLY A 9 -15.21 -31.78 25.18
CA GLY A 9 -14.03 -32.63 25.36
C GLY A 9 -12.74 -31.90 25.73
N ARG A 10 -12.70 -31.39 26.97
CA ARG A 10 -11.56 -31.45 27.92
C ARG A 10 -10.18 -30.90 27.49
N SER A 11 -9.89 -29.69 27.98
CA SER A 11 -8.55 -29.14 28.18
C SER A 11 -7.80 -29.77 29.37
N PRO A 12 -6.47 -30.00 29.28
CA PRO A 12 -5.61 -30.08 30.45
C PRO A 12 -4.79 -28.80 30.67
N ARG A 13 -4.60 -28.50 31.96
CA ARG A 13 -3.93 -27.34 32.54
C ARG A 13 -2.41 -27.43 32.49
N LEU A 14 -1.79 -26.26 32.41
CA LEU A 14 -0.52 -25.78 33.00
C LEU A 14 0.64 -26.78 33.21
N ARG A 15 1.83 -26.33 32.82
CA ARG A 15 3.01 -26.33 33.70
C ARG A 15 3.96 -25.19 33.32
N ARG A 16 4.04 -24.20 34.22
CA ARG A 16 5.18 -23.27 34.33
C ARG A 16 6.43 -24.08 34.67
N LEU A 17 7.54 -23.79 34.01
CA LEU A 17 8.88 -24.09 34.50
C LEU A 17 9.71 -22.82 34.43
N VAL A 18 10.26 -22.48 35.60
CA VAL A 18 11.19 -21.40 35.91
C VAL A 18 12.59 -22.01 35.92
N ALA A 19 13.59 -21.33 35.34
CA ALA A 19 15.01 -21.33 35.73
C ALA A 19 15.72 -20.32 34.80
N ALA A 20 16.16 -19.13 35.21
CA ALA A 20 17.20 -18.77 36.18
C ALA A 20 18.64 -19.13 35.73
N THR A 21 19.56 -18.20 36.01
CA THR A 21 21.04 -18.21 35.83
C THR A 21 21.55 -17.69 34.47
N ALA A 22 22.63 -16.91 34.35
CA ALA A 22 23.48 -16.19 35.30
C ALA A 22 24.47 -15.29 34.52
N LEU A 23 24.88 -14.19 35.16
CA LEU A 23 26.20 -13.53 35.20
C LEU A 23 27.11 -13.41 33.94
N GLY A 24 27.60 -12.17 33.76
CA GLY A 24 28.97 -11.88 33.30
C GLY A 24 29.04 -11.32 31.87
N ALA A 25 29.85 -10.32 31.52
CA ALA A 25 30.82 -9.55 32.26
C ALA A 25 31.00 -8.20 31.55
N ILE A 26 31.31 -7.20 32.36
CA ILE A 26 31.69 -5.85 31.98
C ILE A 26 33.06 -5.90 31.28
N SER A 27 33.21 -5.28 30.12
CA SER A 27 34.53 -5.02 29.54
C SER A 27 34.57 -3.57 29.06
N LEU A 28 35.05 -2.69 29.95
CA LEU A 28 35.53 -1.37 29.59
C LEU A 28 36.92 -1.54 28.97
N SER A 29 37.09 -1.08 27.74
CA SER A 29 38.41 -0.80 27.18
C SER A 29 38.46 0.68 26.83
N ALA A 30 39.02 1.44 27.76
CA ALA A 30 39.49 2.80 27.53
C ALA A 30 40.93 2.71 27.02
N LEU A 31 41.17 3.14 25.78
CA LEU A 31 42.51 3.48 25.32
C LEU A 31 42.54 4.97 25.03
N VAL A 32 43.18 5.69 25.96
CA VAL A 32 43.66 7.07 25.80
C VAL A 32 44.91 7.02 24.92
N ALA A 33 44.87 7.67 23.76
CA ALA A 33 46.04 8.02 22.98
C ALA A 33 46.03 9.54 22.80
N CYS A 34 46.98 10.22 23.45
CA CYS A 34 47.24 11.65 23.30
C CYS A 34 48.39 11.80 22.30
N GLY A 35 48.14 12.49 21.19
CA GLY A 35 49.15 12.96 20.24
C GLY A 35 48.79 14.40 19.84
N SER A 36 49.70 15.34 20.07
CA SER A 36 49.51 16.78 19.89
C SER A 36 50.18 17.30 18.61
N GLY A 37 49.50 18.21 17.90
CA GLY A 37 49.99 19.08 16.81
C GLY A 37 49.91 18.43 15.42
N ASP A 38 49.31 19.00 14.36
CA ASP A 38 49.20 20.40 13.96
C ASP A 38 47.91 20.68 13.13
N SER A 39 47.68 21.93 12.77
CA SER A 39 46.40 22.61 12.61
C SER A 39 45.70 22.47 11.26
N SER A 40 44.36 22.62 11.32
CA SER A 40 43.48 23.21 10.29
C SER A 40 43.12 22.40 9.03
N SER A 41 41.96 21.73 9.06
CA SER A 41 40.80 22.11 8.25
C SER A 41 39.62 21.15 8.47
N SER A 42 38.54 21.72 9.01
CA SER A 42 37.16 21.57 8.55
C SER A 42 36.72 20.22 7.97
N ALA A 43 36.06 19.40 8.78
CA ALA A 43 34.66 19.03 8.55
C ALA A 43 34.24 18.04 9.64
N LYS A 44 33.41 18.53 10.56
CA LYS A 44 32.50 17.69 11.33
C LYS A 44 31.58 17.02 10.32
N ALA A 45 31.96 15.82 9.87
CA ALA A 45 31.06 14.96 9.11
C ALA A 45 29.90 14.61 10.05
N SER A 46 28.85 15.42 9.95
CA SER A 46 27.52 15.07 10.41
C SER A 46 27.24 13.65 9.89
N PRO A 47 26.74 12.70 10.69
CA PRO A 47 26.16 11.51 10.12
C PRO A 47 24.94 12.02 9.34
N SER A 48 25.15 12.28 8.05
CA SER A 48 24.07 12.35 7.09
C SER A 48 23.40 11.00 7.25
N ALA A 49 22.26 10.98 7.93
CA ALA A 49 21.38 9.84 7.97
C ALA A 49 21.24 9.43 6.51
N ALA A 50 21.90 8.34 6.15
CA ALA A 50 21.68 7.70 4.88
C ALA A 50 20.18 7.44 4.89
N VAL A 51 19.45 8.16 4.05
CA VAL A 51 18.09 7.79 3.70
C VAL A 51 18.27 6.44 3.03
N THR A 52 18.23 5.38 3.83
CA THR A 52 17.90 4.06 3.31
C THR A 52 16.62 4.32 2.55
N ALA A 53 16.68 4.24 1.23
CA ALA A 53 15.50 4.23 0.39
C ALA A 53 14.71 3.01 0.86
N ASP A 54 13.85 3.23 1.85
CA ASP A 54 13.12 2.19 2.54
C ASP A 54 12.20 1.60 1.49
N ALA A 55 12.44 0.33 1.16
CA ALA A 55 11.64 -0.37 0.17
C ALA A 55 10.17 -0.17 0.52
N ALA A 56 9.35 0.18 -0.48
CA ALA A 56 7.94 0.42 -0.24
C ALA A 56 7.34 -0.80 0.50
N PRO A 57 6.60 -0.60 1.60
CA PRO A 57 6.12 -1.69 2.47
C PRO A 57 5.07 -2.60 1.82
N LEU A 58 4.72 -2.34 0.56
CA LEU A 58 3.75 -3.08 -0.22
C LEU A 58 4.41 -3.65 -1.49
N THR A 59 3.99 -4.84 -1.88
CA THR A 59 4.25 -5.40 -3.21
C THR A 59 2.98 -5.32 -4.06
N VAL A 60 3.12 -5.06 -5.36
CA VAL A 60 2.01 -5.08 -6.32
C VAL A 60 2.06 -6.37 -7.13
N LYS A 61 0.92 -7.05 -7.26
CA LYS A 61 0.76 -8.27 -8.05
C LYS A 61 -0.25 -8.04 -9.17
N ASP A 62 0.09 -8.57 -10.34
CA ASP A 62 -0.72 -8.59 -11.55
C ASP A 62 -1.36 -7.24 -11.92
N PRO A 63 -0.60 -6.12 -11.93
CA PRO A 63 -1.14 -4.82 -12.26
C PRO A 63 -1.60 -4.76 -13.72
N TRP A 64 -2.79 -4.23 -13.94
CA TRP A 64 -3.31 -3.96 -15.28
C TRP A 64 -4.24 -2.76 -15.28
N VAL A 65 -4.40 -2.15 -16.45
CA VAL A 65 -5.30 -1.02 -16.66
C VAL A 65 -6.32 -1.39 -17.72
N LYS A 66 -7.56 -0.93 -17.58
CA LYS A 66 -8.56 -1.11 -18.64
C LYS A 66 -8.18 -0.23 -19.83
N ALA A 67 -8.12 -0.82 -21.02
CA ALA A 67 -8.01 -0.06 -22.26
C ALA A 67 -9.26 0.85 -22.41
N SER A 68 -9.04 2.09 -22.82
CA SER A 68 -10.11 3.09 -22.90
C SER A 68 -9.79 4.14 -23.95
N ASP A 69 -10.78 4.44 -24.79
CA ASP A 69 -10.78 5.58 -25.71
C ASP A 69 -11.50 6.81 -25.11
N THR A 70 -12.00 6.69 -23.88
CA THR A 70 -12.64 7.81 -23.15
C THR A 70 -11.62 8.57 -22.30
N GLU A 71 -12.02 9.68 -21.69
CA GLU A 71 -11.15 10.50 -20.83
C GLU A 71 -10.82 9.86 -19.47
N MET A 72 -11.24 8.62 -19.25
CA MET A 72 -11.25 7.97 -17.94
C MET A 72 -10.99 6.47 -18.03
N THR A 73 -10.23 5.91 -17.08
CA THR A 73 -10.04 4.45 -16.98
C THR A 73 -9.67 3.99 -15.57
N GLY A 74 -9.90 2.70 -15.29
CA GLY A 74 -9.56 2.06 -14.02
C GLY A 74 -8.28 1.22 -14.09
N VAL A 75 -7.49 1.28 -13.03
CA VAL A 75 -6.29 0.46 -12.78
C VAL A 75 -6.58 -0.52 -11.65
N PHE A 76 -6.15 -1.76 -11.85
CA PHE A 76 -6.45 -2.92 -11.03
C PHE A 76 -5.16 -3.68 -10.72
N ALA A 77 -5.08 -4.26 -9.54
CA ALA A 77 -3.92 -5.00 -9.04
C ALA A 77 -4.26 -5.68 -7.71
N THR A 78 -3.40 -6.55 -7.20
CA THR A 78 -3.43 -6.94 -5.79
C THR A 78 -2.28 -6.28 -5.04
N LEU A 79 -2.60 -5.54 -3.99
CA LEU A 79 -1.63 -4.96 -3.06
C LEU A 79 -1.37 -5.95 -1.94
N VAL A 80 -0.10 -6.28 -1.68
CA VAL A 80 0.31 -7.26 -0.67
C VAL A 80 1.17 -6.58 0.37
N ASN A 81 0.71 -6.58 1.62
CA ASN A 81 1.46 -6.07 2.77
C ASN A 81 2.10 -7.25 3.51
N THR A 82 3.43 -7.36 3.43
CA THR A 82 4.21 -8.38 4.16
C THR A 82 4.81 -7.85 5.46
N THR A 83 4.47 -6.63 5.85
CA THR A 83 4.97 -6.01 7.08
C THR A 83 4.12 -6.39 8.30
N GLY A 84 4.67 -6.16 9.49
CA GLY A 84 3.99 -6.35 10.77
C GLY A 84 3.03 -5.21 11.15
N ALA A 85 2.86 -4.19 10.31
CA ALA A 85 1.99 -3.05 10.56
C ALA A 85 0.96 -2.89 9.43
N LYS A 86 -0.17 -2.23 9.70
CA LYS A 86 -1.09 -1.82 8.63
C LYS A 86 -0.43 -0.73 7.79
N VAL A 87 -0.75 -0.71 6.50
CA VAL A 87 -0.33 0.34 5.56
C VAL A 87 -1.56 0.86 4.85
N THR A 88 -1.67 2.17 4.65
CA THR A 88 -2.80 2.77 3.94
C THR A 88 -2.30 3.49 2.69
N VAL A 89 -2.90 3.18 1.53
CA VAL A 89 -2.72 3.96 0.31
C VAL A 89 -3.67 5.15 0.38
N VAL A 90 -3.16 6.37 0.33
CA VAL A 90 -3.94 7.60 0.52
C VAL A 90 -4.19 8.37 -0.77
N SER A 91 -3.32 8.22 -1.77
CA SER A 91 -3.48 8.86 -3.09
C SER A 91 -2.67 8.13 -4.16
N GLY A 92 -2.80 8.57 -5.40
CA GLY A 92 -1.95 8.11 -6.49
C GLY A 92 -1.75 9.18 -7.55
N THR A 93 -0.88 8.89 -8.50
CA THR A 93 -0.61 9.69 -9.70
C THR A 93 -0.34 8.74 -10.87
N SER A 94 -0.49 9.24 -12.09
CA SER A 94 -0.16 8.49 -13.30
C SER A 94 0.50 9.38 -14.34
N THR A 95 1.27 8.75 -15.22
CA THR A 95 1.94 9.41 -16.36
C THR A 95 1.00 9.78 -17.50
N VAL A 96 -0.24 9.27 -17.49
CA VAL A 96 -1.20 9.42 -18.61
C VAL A 96 -2.48 10.17 -18.24
N SER A 97 -2.63 10.62 -16.98
CA SER A 97 -3.84 11.26 -16.49
C SER A 97 -3.55 12.56 -15.75
N ALA A 98 -4.45 13.53 -15.88
CA ALA A 98 -4.38 14.79 -15.14
C ALA A 98 -4.72 14.62 -13.65
N LYS A 99 -5.59 13.65 -13.33
CA LYS A 99 -6.00 13.34 -11.96
C LYS A 99 -6.01 11.83 -11.75
N THR A 100 -5.71 11.41 -10.53
CA THR A 100 -5.80 10.02 -10.09
C THR A 100 -6.51 9.99 -8.74
N GLU A 101 -7.51 9.14 -8.62
CA GLU A 101 -8.34 9.00 -7.43
C GLU A 101 -8.41 7.53 -7.00
N LEU A 102 -8.67 7.30 -5.71
CA LEU A 102 -8.95 5.98 -5.17
C LEU A 102 -10.46 5.85 -5.09
N HIS A 103 -11.05 4.86 -5.77
CA HIS A 103 -12.50 4.69 -5.86
C HIS A 103 -12.93 3.39 -5.19
N GLU A 104 -14.16 3.39 -4.69
CA GLU A 104 -14.91 2.22 -4.24
C GLU A 104 -16.26 2.17 -4.99
N VAL A 105 -16.93 1.03 -4.95
CA VAL A 105 -18.37 1.00 -5.27
C VAL A 105 -19.16 0.82 -3.99
N ALA A 106 -20.10 1.73 -3.80
CA ALA A 106 -20.99 1.78 -2.64
C ALA A 106 -22.44 1.68 -3.10
N ASP A 107 -23.26 1.02 -2.32
CA ASP A 107 -24.71 1.04 -2.51
C ASP A 107 -25.27 2.39 -2.09
N VAL A 108 -25.80 3.13 -3.06
CA VAL A 108 -26.52 4.39 -2.85
C VAL A 108 -27.93 4.17 -3.35
N ASP A 109 -28.91 4.23 -2.44
CA ASP A 109 -30.34 4.02 -2.75
C ASP A 109 -30.63 2.70 -3.51
N GLY A 110 -29.93 1.62 -3.14
CA GLY A 110 -30.08 0.30 -3.76
C GLY A 110 -29.47 0.19 -5.16
N LYS A 111 -28.62 1.15 -5.56
CA LYS A 111 -27.86 1.13 -6.81
C LYS A 111 -26.36 1.12 -6.52
N PRO A 112 -25.59 0.21 -7.13
CA PRO A 112 -24.14 0.24 -7.02
C PRO A 112 -23.62 1.50 -7.73
N THR A 113 -22.96 2.37 -6.98
CA THR A 113 -22.45 3.65 -7.47
C THR A 113 -20.96 3.74 -7.18
N MET A 114 -20.17 4.09 -8.20
CA MET A 114 -18.75 4.35 -8.01
C MET A 114 -18.51 5.75 -7.49
N ARG A 115 -17.64 5.85 -6.49
CA ARG A 115 -17.27 7.13 -5.86
C ARG A 115 -15.85 7.12 -5.34
N GLN A 116 -15.29 8.31 -5.14
CA GLN A 116 -14.00 8.48 -4.46
C GLN A 116 -14.07 7.98 -3.00
N LYS A 117 -13.05 7.21 -2.61
CA LYS A 117 -12.87 6.66 -1.26
C LYS A 117 -11.97 7.56 -0.42
N ALA A 118 -12.58 8.37 0.45
CA ALA A 118 -11.85 9.36 1.26
C ALA A 118 -10.84 8.75 2.25
N GLY A 119 -11.07 7.52 2.72
CA GLY A 119 -10.18 6.82 3.66
C GLY A 119 -9.02 6.05 3.01
N GLY A 120 -8.94 6.05 1.67
CA GLY A 120 -7.94 5.29 0.93
C GLY A 120 -8.11 3.77 1.05
N PHE A 121 -7.08 3.03 0.66
CA PHE A 121 -7.06 1.56 0.76
C PHE A 121 -6.23 1.14 1.97
N VAL A 122 -6.88 0.61 2.99
CA VAL A 122 -6.21 0.08 4.18
C VAL A 122 -5.85 -1.38 3.95
N ILE A 123 -4.57 -1.71 4.03
CA ILE A 123 -4.05 -3.07 3.93
C ILE A 123 -3.49 -3.49 5.28
N PRO A 124 -4.17 -4.40 6.03
CA PRO A 124 -3.69 -4.88 7.31
C PRO A 124 -2.30 -5.55 7.23
N ALA A 125 -1.63 -5.69 8.37
CA ALA A 125 -0.37 -6.42 8.47
C ALA A 125 -0.53 -7.86 7.94
N ASN A 126 0.44 -8.33 7.16
CA ASN A 126 0.44 -9.67 6.56
C ASN A 126 -0.82 -10.02 5.75
N ALA A 127 -1.45 -9.03 5.11
CA ALA A 127 -2.68 -9.19 4.34
C ALA A 127 -2.55 -8.65 2.92
N SER A 128 -3.55 -8.96 2.10
CA SER A 128 -3.66 -8.46 0.72
C SER A 128 -4.96 -7.67 0.54
N HIS A 129 -4.95 -6.73 -0.38
CA HIS A 129 -6.10 -5.94 -0.79
C HIS A 129 -6.22 -5.98 -2.32
N GLU A 130 -7.33 -6.50 -2.81
CA GLU A 130 -7.57 -6.69 -4.25
C GLU A 130 -8.28 -5.47 -4.81
N LEU A 131 -7.69 -4.86 -5.83
CA LEU A 131 -8.30 -3.82 -6.65
C LEU A 131 -8.83 -4.45 -7.94
N LYS A 132 -10.15 -4.43 -8.14
CA LYS A 132 -10.81 -5.11 -9.26
C LYS A 132 -12.06 -4.38 -9.77
N PRO A 133 -12.50 -4.66 -11.01
CA PRO A 133 -13.76 -4.11 -11.53
C PRO A 133 -14.94 -4.44 -10.62
N GLY A 134 -15.87 -3.48 -10.45
CA GLY A 134 -16.99 -3.62 -9.51
C GLY A 134 -16.61 -3.60 -8.03
N SER A 135 -15.38 -3.19 -7.68
CA SER A 135 -14.91 -3.04 -6.30
C SER A 135 -13.95 -1.84 -6.18
N ASP A 136 -13.10 -1.84 -5.15
CA ASP A 136 -12.03 -0.86 -5.00
C ASP A 136 -11.11 -0.86 -6.23
N HIS A 137 -10.77 0.32 -6.75
CA HIS A 137 -9.87 0.48 -7.89
C HIS A 137 -9.24 1.88 -7.92
N VAL A 138 -8.14 2.02 -8.66
CA VAL A 138 -7.52 3.32 -8.88
C VAL A 138 -8.10 3.92 -10.15
N MET A 139 -8.76 5.07 -10.03
CA MET A 139 -9.41 5.76 -11.14
C MET A 139 -8.49 6.82 -11.73
N LEU A 140 -8.24 6.74 -13.03
CA LEU A 140 -7.49 7.72 -13.81
C LEU A 140 -8.48 8.62 -14.54
N MET A 141 -8.40 9.93 -14.32
CA MET A 141 -9.29 10.91 -14.94
C MET A 141 -8.53 11.97 -15.72
N GLY A 142 -9.14 12.45 -16.80
CA GLY A 142 -8.51 13.40 -17.72
C GLY A 142 -7.33 12.75 -18.43
N LEU A 143 -7.56 11.60 -19.06
CA LEU A 143 -6.53 10.92 -19.86
C LEU A 143 -6.05 11.84 -20.99
N THR A 144 -4.74 12.07 -21.08
CA THR A 144 -4.16 12.96 -22.10
C THR A 144 -4.09 12.30 -23.48
N LYS A 145 -4.25 10.97 -23.53
CA LYS A 145 -4.34 10.15 -24.74
C LYS A 145 -5.13 8.88 -24.43
N ALA A 146 -5.71 8.27 -25.46
CA ALA A 146 -6.33 6.94 -25.35
C ALA A 146 -5.31 5.90 -24.84
N VAL A 147 -5.78 4.96 -24.03
CA VAL A 147 -5.00 3.82 -23.52
C VAL A 147 -5.39 2.58 -24.31
N LYS A 148 -4.52 2.11 -25.18
CA LYS A 148 -4.77 0.99 -26.09
C LYS A 148 -4.30 -0.33 -25.48
N PRO A 149 -4.88 -1.49 -25.87
CA PRO A 149 -4.38 -2.79 -25.41
C PRO A 149 -2.88 -2.95 -25.68
N GLY A 150 -2.15 -3.40 -24.67
CA GLY A 150 -0.69 -3.55 -24.70
C GLY A 150 0.10 -2.30 -24.27
N ASP A 151 -0.54 -1.13 -24.16
CA ASP A 151 0.11 0.06 -23.62
C ASP A 151 0.53 -0.15 -22.16
N GLU A 152 1.66 0.45 -21.78
CA GLU A 152 2.14 0.46 -20.41
C GLU A 152 1.81 1.79 -19.74
N VAL A 153 1.13 1.73 -18.60
CA VAL A 153 0.80 2.90 -17.78
C VAL A 153 1.52 2.80 -16.45
N THR A 154 2.42 3.75 -16.19
CA THR A 154 3.05 3.87 -14.87
C THR A 154 2.10 4.57 -13.89
N VAL A 155 1.90 3.94 -12.74
CA VAL A 155 1.14 4.45 -11.60
C VAL A 155 2.05 4.53 -10.38
N THR A 156 1.96 5.63 -9.64
CA THR A 156 2.64 5.81 -8.37
C THR A 156 1.62 6.05 -7.28
N LEU A 157 1.52 5.15 -6.31
CA LEU A 157 0.67 5.29 -5.14
C LEU A 157 1.45 5.94 -4.00
N THR A 158 0.80 6.79 -3.23
CA THR A 158 1.34 7.41 -2.01
C THR A 158 0.75 6.73 -0.80
N LEU A 159 1.60 6.38 0.15
CA LEU A 159 1.23 5.72 1.40
C LEU A 159 1.07 6.75 2.53
N ASP A 160 0.40 6.37 3.62
CA ASP A 160 0.16 7.26 4.76
C ASP A 160 1.43 7.72 5.48
N ASP A 161 2.51 6.96 5.36
CA ASP A 161 3.85 7.30 5.88
C ASP A 161 4.65 8.23 4.94
N GLY A 162 4.06 8.66 3.82
CA GLY A 162 4.68 9.53 2.81
C GLY A 162 5.55 8.80 1.79
N ARG A 163 5.75 7.48 1.91
CA ARG A 163 6.47 6.70 0.91
C ARG A 163 5.62 6.50 -0.34
N THR A 164 6.27 6.12 -1.43
CA THR A 164 5.62 5.87 -2.72
C THR A 164 5.84 4.46 -3.23
N LEU A 165 4.80 3.88 -3.80
CA LEU A 165 4.81 2.58 -4.47
C LEU A 165 4.56 2.79 -5.97
N LYS A 166 5.62 2.69 -6.77
CA LYS A 166 5.55 2.80 -8.23
C LYS A 166 5.44 1.43 -8.88
N PHE A 167 4.51 1.27 -9.83
CA PHE A 167 4.37 0.07 -10.64
C PHE A 167 3.91 0.40 -12.06
N THR A 168 4.12 -0.53 -12.98
CA THR A 168 3.63 -0.45 -14.37
C THR A 168 2.47 -1.39 -14.54
N ALA A 169 1.36 -0.89 -15.10
CA ALA A 169 0.17 -1.65 -15.42
C ALA A 169 0.04 -1.80 -16.95
N VAL A 170 -0.14 -3.03 -17.42
CA VAL A 170 -0.34 -3.30 -18.86
C VAL A 170 -1.82 -3.14 -19.20
N ALA A 171 -2.12 -2.43 -20.27
CA ALA A 171 -3.47 -2.18 -20.72
C ALA A 171 -4.11 -3.43 -21.34
N LYS A 172 -5.33 -3.75 -20.90
CA LYS A 172 -6.10 -4.91 -21.37
C LYS A 172 -7.47 -4.47 -21.87
N ALA A 173 -7.93 -5.06 -22.97
CA ALA A 173 -9.31 -4.95 -23.39
C ALA A 173 -10.22 -5.59 -22.31
N PHE A 174 -11.24 -4.85 -21.87
CA PHE A 174 -12.20 -5.36 -20.89
C PHE A 174 -13.58 -4.78 -21.19
N ALA A 175 -14.56 -5.66 -21.37
CA ALA A 175 -15.95 -5.30 -21.67
C ALA A 175 -16.86 -5.34 -20.43
N GLY A 176 -16.31 -5.66 -19.25
CA GLY A 176 -17.07 -5.87 -18.02
C GLY A 176 -17.29 -4.60 -17.21
N ALA A 177 -18.33 -4.64 -16.38
CA ALA A 177 -18.82 -3.62 -15.45
C ALA A 177 -19.58 -2.44 -16.10
N LYS A 178 -20.92 -2.53 -16.08
CA LYS A 178 -21.81 -1.38 -16.29
C LYS A 178 -21.76 -0.54 -15.02
N GLU A 179 -21.06 0.59 -15.04
CA GLU A 179 -20.82 1.42 -13.86
C GLU A 179 -21.30 2.84 -14.14
N ASP A 180 -22.21 3.33 -13.29
CA ASP A 180 -22.70 4.70 -13.30
C ASP A 180 -21.80 5.56 -12.38
N TYR A 181 -21.24 6.65 -12.93
CA TYR A 181 -20.36 7.57 -12.21
C TYR A 181 -21.12 8.80 -11.74
N ASN A 182 -21.15 9.06 -10.42
CA ASN A 182 -21.61 10.35 -9.90
C ASN A 182 -20.40 11.29 -9.78
N ALA A 183 -20.13 12.05 -10.85
CA ALA A 183 -19.24 13.20 -10.75
C ALA A 183 -19.99 14.30 -9.98
N GLY A 184 -19.77 14.37 -8.66
CA GLY A 184 -20.33 15.40 -7.79
C GLY A 184 -19.82 16.79 -8.20
N MET A 185 -20.43 17.38 -9.23
CA MET A 185 -20.18 18.74 -9.67
C MET A 185 -20.97 19.69 -8.78
N THR A 186 -20.35 20.16 -7.70
CA THR A 186 -20.82 21.39 -7.03
C THR A 186 -20.46 22.57 -7.93
N LYS A 187 -21.36 22.92 -8.85
CA LYS A 187 -21.30 24.17 -9.58
C LYS A 187 -22.05 25.23 -8.74
N GLY A 188 -21.29 26.08 -8.06
CA GLY A 188 -21.76 27.37 -7.59
C GLY A 188 -21.90 28.36 -8.74
#